data_AF-A0A8T0DPK8-F1
#
_entry.id   AF-A0A8T0DPK8-F1
#
_cell.length_a   1.000
_cell.length_b   1.000
_cell.length_c   1.000
_cell.angle_alpha   90.00
_cell.angle_beta   90.00
_cell.angle_gamma   90.00
#
_symmetry.space_group_name_H-M   'P 1'
#
loop_
_entity.id
_entity.type
_entity.pdbx_description
1 polymer ?
#
loop_
_entity_poly.entity_id
_entity_poly.type
_entity_poly.pdbx_seq_one_letter_code
_entity_poly.pdbx_strand_id
1 'polypeptide(L)'
;MYTTSRSFVNTLETRIQSNKQLQAFRNHPAYQQFFNKWSLPVYFQIRFQEIAGSLEQAIQGGLTSARSSKEDCLLHVTEVLLAQLQRCWADGVFLQSVRHRFMKLTLQLLSRYAVFVESQLQTSKICKETTDLDNTSPPNLDLLIYLLIDCHRVSVYVRTELPNIILSALGSAISGGEPGTSHADWLEDCLEESAQHLLAVVKPLDEIILVITERDDPQVRPRAAVLAVVWFKFLSEEATRACMSASRQLMDVPRQYRRTNRTLPTTPSGYVSTMVRPLSHLAELGQKTSSENARDALAVLVCKCIEQVTKAYVGQLTELLNSVKKMEDSLRKLREARRGTPTTTQTAINTAGVYSDDDKIRHQLYLDSCAFRDEISLLWGVDADTKANLQRVVQLTETAKIDASAIG
;
A
#
# COMPACT_ATOMS: atom_id res chain seq x y z
N MET A 1 -35.32 -2.05 8.56
CA MET A 1 -36.38 -1.13 9.04
C MET A 1 -35.91 0.32 9.09
N TYR A 2 -34.88 0.71 9.86
CA TYR A 2 -34.45 2.11 9.95
C TYR A 2 -34.12 2.75 8.58
N THR A 3 -33.30 2.07 7.77
CA THR A 3 -32.92 2.52 6.42
C THR A 3 -34.13 2.70 5.50
N THR A 4 -35.05 1.73 5.51
CA THR A 4 -36.33 1.78 4.78
C THR A 4 -37.21 2.94 5.24
N SER A 5 -37.38 3.13 6.56
CA SER A 5 -38.13 4.24 7.15
C SER A 5 -37.53 5.60 6.78
N ARG A 6 -36.19 5.70 6.76
CA ARG A 6 -35.48 6.93 6.36
C ARG A 6 -35.64 7.20 4.86
N SER A 7 -35.57 6.18 4.02
CA SER A 7 -35.82 6.30 2.57
C SER A 7 -37.25 6.77 2.28
N PHE A 8 -38.25 6.22 3.00
CA PHE A 8 -39.64 6.67 2.90
C PHE A 8 -39.78 8.15 3.26
N VAL A 9 -39.21 8.59 4.40
CA VAL A 9 -39.27 10.00 4.80
C VAL A 9 -38.53 10.89 3.80
N ASN A 10 -37.35 10.49 3.32
CA ASN A 10 -36.62 11.25 2.29
C ASN A 10 -37.44 11.38 1.00
N THR A 11 -38.21 10.36 0.63
CA THR A 11 -39.11 10.41 -0.53
C THR A 11 -40.25 11.42 -0.33
N LEU A 12 -40.72 11.60 0.92
CA LEU A 12 -41.68 12.65 1.24
C LEU A 12 -41.03 14.03 1.22
N GLU A 13 -39.83 14.17 1.79
CA GLU A 13 -39.09 15.45 1.81
C GLU A 13 -38.77 15.95 0.41
N THR A 14 -38.37 15.07 -0.51
CA THR A 14 -38.05 15.43 -1.92
C THR A 14 -39.27 15.92 -2.71
N ARG A 15 -40.48 15.62 -2.28
CA ARG A 15 -41.73 16.12 -2.89
C ARG A 15 -42.12 17.51 -2.39
N ILE A 16 -41.49 18.01 -1.32
CA ILE A 16 -41.76 19.33 -0.76
C ILE A 16 -40.87 20.36 -1.45
N GLN A 17 -41.48 21.24 -2.26
CA GLN A 17 -40.75 22.21 -3.08
C GLN A 17 -40.36 23.49 -2.31
N SER A 18 -41.03 23.80 -1.20
CA SER A 18 -40.76 25.00 -0.41
C SER A 18 -39.94 24.70 0.85
N ASN A 19 -38.81 25.42 1.02
CA ASN A 19 -37.97 25.33 2.22
C ASN A 19 -38.73 25.62 3.52
N LYS A 20 -39.71 26.54 3.49
CA LYS A 20 -40.56 26.84 4.66
C LYS A 20 -41.46 25.65 5.03
N GLN A 21 -42.02 24.97 4.03
CA GLN A 21 -42.85 23.78 4.25
C GLN A 21 -42.00 22.59 4.71
N LEU A 22 -40.77 22.46 4.21
CA LEU A 22 -39.85 21.42 4.66
C LEU A 22 -39.47 21.59 6.14
N GLN A 23 -39.18 22.82 6.57
CA GLN A 23 -38.95 23.11 7.98
C GLN A 23 -40.20 22.86 8.83
N ALA A 24 -41.39 23.26 8.37
CA ALA A 24 -42.65 22.96 9.06
C ALA A 24 -42.89 21.44 9.20
N PHE A 25 -42.59 20.67 8.16
CA PHE A 25 -42.68 19.21 8.16
C PHE A 25 -41.71 18.56 9.16
N ARG A 26 -40.44 18.99 9.18
CA ARG A 26 -39.42 18.50 10.13
C ARG A 26 -39.70 18.89 11.58
N ASN A 27 -40.34 20.04 11.80
CA ASN A 27 -40.72 20.52 13.13
C ASN A 27 -42.04 19.92 13.62
N HIS A 28 -42.79 19.20 12.77
CA HIS A 28 -44.07 18.62 13.16
C HIS A 28 -43.86 17.53 14.23
N PRO A 29 -44.69 17.48 15.30
CA PRO A 29 -44.52 16.51 16.40
C PRO A 29 -44.56 15.05 15.93
N ALA A 30 -45.36 14.72 14.92
CA ALA A 30 -45.38 13.37 14.34
C ALA A 30 -44.05 12.97 13.66
N TYR A 31 -43.34 13.93 13.04
CA TYR A 31 -42.02 13.69 12.46
C TYR A 31 -41.01 13.35 13.57
N GLN A 32 -41.01 14.14 14.65
CA GLN A 32 -40.14 13.91 15.81
C GLN A 32 -40.46 12.59 16.52
N GLN A 33 -41.74 12.29 16.75
CA GLN A 33 -42.19 11.01 17.33
C GLN A 33 -41.80 9.82 16.48
N PHE A 34 -41.86 9.95 15.15
CA PHE A 34 -41.42 8.92 14.22
C PHE A 34 -39.91 8.66 14.38
N PHE A 35 -39.06 9.69 14.34
CA PHE A 35 -37.61 9.51 14.48
C PHE A 35 -37.16 9.07 15.87
N ASN A 36 -37.88 9.47 16.92
CA ASN A 36 -37.62 9.03 18.30
C ASN A 36 -37.80 7.52 18.51
N LYS A 37 -38.46 6.81 17.60
CA LYS A 37 -38.53 5.33 17.63
C LYS A 37 -37.19 4.65 17.35
N TRP A 38 -36.22 5.37 16.77
CA TRP A 38 -34.89 4.84 16.48
C TRP A 38 -33.82 5.64 17.23
N SER A 39 -33.41 5.11 18.37
CA SER A 39 -32.24 5.64 19.08
C SER A 39 -30.96 5.14 18.42
N LEU A 40 -30.38 5.97 17.54
CA LEU A 40 -29.08 5.69 16.92
C LEU A 40 -27.95 5.44 17.94
N PRO A 41 -27.90 6.14 19.09
CA PRO A 41 -26.91 5.82 20.11
C PRO A 41 -27.07 4.42 20.69
N VAL A 42 -28.31 3.98 20.99
CA VAL A 42 -28.58 2.63 21.53
C VAL A 42 -28.28 1.56 20.47
N TYR A 43 -28.68 1.81 19.23
CA TYR A 43 -28.34 0.93 18.12
C TYR A 43 -26.82 0.72 18.01
N PHE A 44 -26.06 1.82 17.96
CA PHE A 44 -24.61 1.74 17.86
C PHE A 44 -24.01 1.07 19.10
N GLN A 45 -24.56 1.30 20.30
CA GLN A 45 -24.10 0.64 21.52
C GLN A 45 -24.22 -0.89 21.43
N ILE A 46 -25.33 -1.41 20.90
CA ILE A 46 -25.53 -2.85 20.70
C ILE A 46 -24.52 -3.37 19.66
N ARG A 47 -24.38 -2.70 18.50
CA ARG A 47 -23.41 -3.09 17.47
C ARG A 47 -21.97 -3.04 17.97
N PHE A 48 -21.63 -2.04 18.77
CA PHE A 48 -20.33 -1.93 19.40
C PHE A 48 -20.06 -3.14 20.31
N GLN A 49 -21.01 -3.52 21.18
CA GLN A 49 -20.85 -4.66 22.07
C GLN A 49 -20.75 -5.99 21.32
N GLU A 50 -21.56 -6.18 20.28
CA GLU A 50 -21.50 -7.39 19.44
C GLU A 50 -20.14 -7.52 18.73
N ILE A 51 -19.68 -6.45 18.10
CA ILE A 51 -18.46 -6.45 17.27
C ILE A 51 -17.22 -6.48 18.16
N ALA A 52 -17.06 -5.49 19.04
CA ALA A 52 -15.88 -5.41 19.92
C ALA A 52 -15.84 -6.58 20.92
N GLY A 53 -17.01 -7.01 21.43
CA GLY A 53 -17.10 -8.15 22.34
C GLY A 53 -16.64 -9.46 21.71
N SER A 54 -16.95 -9.68 20.42
CA SER A 54 -16.44 -10.84 19.68
C SER A 54 -14.92 -10.85 19.60
N LEU A 55 -14.28 -9.70 19.36
CA LEU A 55 -12.82 -9.60 19.33
C LEU A 55 -12.22 -9.80 20.73
N GLU A 56 -12.80 -9.21 21.78
CA GLU A 56 -12.33 -9.39 23.15
C GLU A 56 -12.39 -10.85 23.59
N GLN A 57 -13.45 -11.57 23.23
CA GLN A 57 -13.57 -13.00 23.52
C GLN A 57 -12.46 -13.82 22.82
N ALA A 58 -12.14 -13.49 21.57
CA ALA A 58 -11.06 -14.14 20.84
C ALA A 58 -9.68 -13.82 21.45
N ILE A 59 -9.46 -12.56 21.86
CA ILE A 59 -8.25 -12.12 22.56
C ILE A 59 -8.07 -12.86 23.90
N GLN A 60 -9.14 -13.06 24.66
CA GLN A 60 -9.11 -13.84 25.91
C GLN A 60 -8.73 -15.31 25.69
N GLY A 61 -9.05 -15.86 24.50
CA GLY A 61 -8.62 -17.18 24.08
C GLY A 61 -7.12 -17.30 23.77
N GLY A 62 -6.39 -16.18 23.72
CA GLY A 62 -4.95 -16.14 23.43
C GLY A 62 -4.60 -16.57 22.00
N LEU A 63 -3.35 -16.98 21.80
CA LEU A 63 -2.90 -17.50 20.52
C LEU A 63 -3.43 -18.93 20.32
N THR A 64 -4.32 -19.11 19.36
CA THR A 64 -4.85 -20.41 18.96
C THR A 64 -4.90 -20.50 17.43
N SER A 65 -4.56 -21.66 16.89
CA SER A 65 -4.57 -21.89 15.45
C SER A 65 -6.01 -21.92 14.90
N ALA A 66 -6.23 -21.26 13.76
CA ALA A 66 -7.50 -21.26 13.05
C ALA A 66 -7.78 -22.66 12.46
N ARG A 67 -8.91 -23.27 12.83
CA ARG A 67 -9.25 -24.65 12.42
C ARG A 67 -9.79 -24.74 10.99
N SER A 68 -10.28 -23.64 10.43
CA SER A 68 -10.78 -23.53 9.04
C SER A 68 -10.97 -22.04 8.66
N SER A 69 -9.91 -21.36 8.23
CA SER A 69 -10.02 -19.94 7.86
C SER A 69 -10.56 -19.77 6.44
N LYS A 70 -11.46 -18.79 6.26
CA LYS A 70 -11.88 -18.31 4.92
C LYS A 70 -10.90 -17.31 4.29
N GLU A 71 -10.03 -16.69 5.09
CA GLU A 71 -9.13 -15.60 4.69
C GLU A 71 -7.64 -15.98 4.86
N ASP A 72 -7.35 -17.29 4.82
CA ASP A 72 -6.01 -17.86 5.00
C ASP A 72 -5.29 -17.41 6.29
N CYS A 73 -6.04 -16.98 7.32
CA CYS A 73 -5.50 -16.59 8.62
C CYS A 73 -5.01 -17.83 9.38
N LEU A 74 -3.87 -17.70 10.05
CA LEU A 74 -3.27 -18.80 10.81
C LEU A 74 -3.77 -18.84 12.26
N LEU A 75 -4.14 -17.68 12.81
CA LEU A 75 -4.68 -17.54 14.16
C LEU A 75 -6.16 -17.18 14.16
N HIS A 76 -6.90 -17.76 15.10
CA HIS A 76 -8.32 -17.49 15.26
C HIS A 76 -8.62 -16.03 15.62
N VAL A 77 -7.78 -15.40 16.46
CA VAL A 77 -7.95 -13.99 16.85
C VAL A 77 -7.83 -13.03 15.65
N THR A 78 -6.96 -13.35 14.69
CA THR A 78 -6.80 -12.58 13.45
C THR A 78 -8.01 -12.74 12.54
N GLU A 79 -8.50 -13.97 12.37
CA GLU A 79 -9.71 -14.25 11.60
C GLU A 79 -10.91 -13.47 12.15
N VAL A 80 -11.08 -13.47 13.48
CA VAL A 80 -12.14 -12.71 14.14
C VAL A 80 -11.96 -11.20 13.91
N LEU A 81 -10.73 -10.67 14.01
CA LEU A 81 -10.47 -9.25 13.72
C LEU A 81 -10.94 -8.88 12.31
N LEU A 82 -10.50 -9.60 11.27
CA LEU A 82 -10.84 -9.27 9.89
C LEU A 82 -12.35 -9.37 9.64
N ALA A 83 -12.99 -10.41 10.17
CA ALA A 83 -14.44 -10.56 10.11
C ALA A 83 -15.18 -9.39 10.79
N GLN A 84 -14.70 -8.91 11.94
CA GLN A 84 -15.30 -7.78 12.64
C GLN A 84 -15.06 -6.45 11.92
N LEU A 85 -13.89 -6.26 11.30
CA LEU A 85 -13.62 -5.08 10.46
C LEU A 85 -14.57 -5.03 9.26
N GLN A 86 -14.81 -6.15 8.57
CA GLN A 86 -15.83 -6.23 7.52
C GLN A 86 -17.23 -5.97 8.07
N ARG A 87 -17.56 -6.53 9.25
CA ARG A 87 -18.87 -6.41 9.87
C ARG A 87 -19.24 -4.96 10.21
N CYS A 88 -18.28 -4.12 10.57
CA CYS A 88 -18.48 -2.67 10.79
C CYS A 88 -19.10 -1.96 9.58
N TRP A 89 -18.76 -2.41 8.38
CA TRP A 89 -19.12 -1.76 7.11
C TRP A 89 -20.10 -2.59 6.27
N ALA A 90 -20.54 -3.74 6.79
CA ALA A 90 -21.45 -4.64 6.12
C ALA A 90 -22.86 -4.07 5.99
N ASP A 91 -23.53 -4.46 4.90
CA ASP A 91 -24.94 -4.13 4.67
C ASP A 91 -25.83 -4.62 5.82
N GLY A 92 -26.71 -3.72 6.28
CA GLY A 92 -27.61 -3.97 7.41
C GLY A 92 -26.99 -3.76 8.81
N VAL A 93 -25.67 -3.55 8.90
CA VAL A 93 -25.00 -3.11 10.14
C VAL A 93 -24.61 -1.65 10.05
N PHE A 94 -23.94 -1.27 8.96
CA PHE A 94 -23.50 0.10 8.77
C PHE A 94 -24.68 1.05 8.59
N LEU A 95 -24.62 2.19 9.29
CA LEU A 95 -25.59 3.28 9.14
C LEU A 95 -24.85 4.60 8.92
N GLN A 96 -25.14 5.27 7.80
CA GLN A 96 -24.49 6.53 7.42
C GLN A 96 -24.62 7.62 8.50
N SER A 97 -25.75 7.66 9.22
CA SER A 97 -26.01 8.62 10.28
C SER A 97 -25.05 8.52 11.48
N VAL A 98 -24.39 7.37 11.66
CA VAL A 98 -23.39 7.12 12.70
C VAL A 98 -22.03 6.70 12.12
N ARG A 99 -21.74 7.09 10.86
CA ARG A 99 -20.48 6.74 10.16
C ARG A 99 -19.22 7.01 10.98
N HIS A 100 -19.17 8.14 11.68
CA HIS A 100 -18.04 8.56 12.51
C HIS A 100 -17.78 7.58 13.67
N ARG A 101 -18.83 6.92 14.18
CA ARG A 101 -18.71 5.95 15.27
C ARG A 101 -18.20 4.60 14.76
N PHE A 102 -18.64 4.17 13.59
CA PHE A 102 -18.11 2.96 12.94
C PHE A 102 -16.66 3.15 12.50
N MET A 103 -16.27 4.33 12.03
CA MET A 103 -14.87 4.66 11.77
C MET A 103 -14.04 4.59 13.05
N LYS A 104 -14.52 5.21 14.13
CA LYS A 104 -13.87 5.11 15.44
C LYS A 104 -13.73 3.65 15.91
N LEU A 105 -14.79 2.84 15.79
CA LEU A 105 -14.75 1.43 16.15
C LEU A 105 -13.71 0.65 15.31
N THR A 106 -13.65 0.90 14.01
CA THR A 106 -12.65 0.27 13.11
C THR A 106 -11.23 0.50 13.61
N LEU A 107 -10.88 1.76 13.92
CA LEU A 107 -9.56 2.11 14.46
C LEU A 107 -9.34 1.53 15.87
N GLN A 108 -10.38 1.47 16.70
CA GLN A 108 -10.30 0.86 18.02
C GLN A 108 -10.03 -0.65 17.94
N LEU A 109 -10.61 -1.37 16.98
CA LEU A 109 -10.35 -2.80 16.78
C LEU A 109 -8.88 -3.03 16.37
N LEU A 110 -8.35 -2.24 15.44
CA LEU A 110 -6.95 -2.30 15.00
C LEU A 110 -5.99 -1.99 16.15
N SER A 111 -6.23 -0.89 16.87
CA SER A 111 -5.44 -0.51 18.03
C SER A 111 -5.47 -1.58 19.13
N ARG A 112 -6.65 -2.14 19.40
CA ARG A 112 -6.81 -3.19 20.41
C ARG A 112 -6.07 -4.46 20.04
N TYR A 113 -6.11 -4.86 18.77
CA TYR A 113 -5.33 -5.99 18.27
C TYR A 113 -3.83 -5.75 18.41
N ALA A 114 -3.32 -4.55 18.07
CA ALA A 114 -1.90 -4.22 18.24
C ALA A 114 -1.45 -4.31 19.71
N VAL A 115 -2.27 -3.83 20.66
CA VAL A 115 -2.01 -3.99 22.11
C VAL A 115 -1.99 -5.46 22.54
N PHE A 116 -2.87 -6.28 21.97
CA PHE A 116 -2.86 -7.73 22.21
C PHE A 116 -1.55 -8.36 21.72
N VAL A 117 -1.12 -8.03 20.49
CA VAL A 117 0.15 -8.51 19.92
C VAL A 117 1.32 -8.14 20.84
N GLU A 118 1.41 -6.88 21.26
CA GLU A 118 2.44 -6.40 22.18
C GLU A 118 2.44 -7.21 23.50
N SER A 119 1.26 -7.48 24.06
CA SER A 119 1.12 -8.30 25.27
C SER A 119 1.62 -9.74 25.07
N GLN A 120 1.41 -10.34 23.90
CA GLN A 120 1.91 -11.70 23.60
C GLN A 120 3.45 -11.72 23.49
N LEU A 121 4.05 -10.67 22.93
CA LEU A 121 5.51 -10.52 22.85
C LEU A 121 6.16 -10.35 24.23
N GLN A 122 5.52 -9.56 25.11
CA GLN A 122 6.01 -9.38 26.47
C GLN A 122 5.88 -10.67 27.32
N THR A 123 4.76 -11.40 27.17
CA THR A 123 4.47 -12.62 27.95
C THR A 123 5.41 -13.78 27.59
N SER A 124 5.84 -13.85 26.33
CA SER A 124 6.74 -14.90 25.83
C SER A 124 8.21 -14.75 26.27
N LYS A 125 8.54 -13.78 27.16
CA LYS A 125 9.91 -13.45 27.62
C LYS A 125 10.91 -13.09 26.51
N ILE A 126 10.40 -12.80 25.32
CA ILE A 126 11.20 -12.50 24.13
C ILE A 126 12.07 -11.23 24.30
N CYS A 127 11.65 -10.28 25.15
CA CYS A 127 12.34 -9.00 25.31
C CYS A 127 13.33 -8.89 26.48
N LYS A 128 13.74 -9.98 27.17
CA LYS A 128 14.61 -9.84 28.37
C LYS A 128 15.92 -10.61 28.44
N GLU A 129 16.17 -11.71 27.71
CA GLU A 129 17.42 -12.45 27.88
C GLU A 129 17.99 -12.93 26.53
N THR A 130 18.87 -12.11 25.95
CA THR A 130 19.78 -12.48 24.85
C THR A 130 20.96 -13.35 25.31
N THR A 131 21.00 -13.85 26.55
CA THR A 131 22.20 -14.49 27.10
C THR A 131 22.05 -15.90 27.68
N ASP A 132 20.85 -16.42 27.95
CA ASP A 132 20.72 -17.78 28.52
C ASP A 132 19.62 -18.57 27.79
N LEU A 133 19.99 -19.21 26.68
CA LEU A 133 19.12 -20.10 25.91
C LEU A 133 19.53 -21.55 26.11
N ASP A 134 19.74 -21.95 27.37
CA ASP A 134 19.93 -23.35 27.74
C ASP A 134 18.58 -24.01 28.07
N ASN A 135 18.25 -25.03 27.27
CA ASN A 135 17.37 -26.16 27.61
C ASN A 135 15.86 -25.96 27.87
N THR A 136 15.23 -24.89 27.39
CA THR A 136 13.77 -24.93 27.19
C THR A 136 13.38 -24.38 25.83
N SER A 137 12.95 -25.27 24.93
CA SER A 137 12.24 -24.88 23.70
C SER A 137 11.10 -23.91 24.08
N PRO A 138 11.03 -22.70 23.51
CA PRO A 138 9.99 -21.74 23.87
C PRO A 138 8.63 -22.39 23.57
N PRO A 139 7.72 -22.51 24.55
CA PRO A 139 6.40 -23.05 24.28
C PRO A 139 5.73 -22.09 23.29
N ASN A 140 5.28 -22.63 22.15
CA ASN A 140 4.52 -21.94 21.09
C ASN A 140 5.29 -21.04 20.12
N LEU A 141 6.53 -21.40 19.74
CA LEU A 141 7.21 -20.78 18.60
C LEU A 141 6.33 -20.74 17.33
N ASP A 142 5.66 -21.84 17.00
CA ASP A 142 4.78 -21.93 15.82
C ASP A 142 3.69 -20.85 15.84
N LEU A 143 3.11 -20.56 17.01
CA LEU A 143 2.06 -19.55 17.16
C LEU A 143 2.58 -18.12 17.10
N LEU A 144 3.81 -17.87 17.54
CA LEU A 144 4.46 -16.57 17.40
C LEU A 144 4.80 -16.28 15.94
N ILE A 145 5.18 -17.30 15.18
CA ILE A 145 5.41 -17.13 13.74
C ILE A 145 4.08 -16.93 13.01
N TYR A 146 3.03 -17.66 13.41
CA TYR A 146 1.67 -17.40 12.91
C TYR A 146 1.24 -15.97 13.23
N LEU A 147 1.56 -15.46 14.42
CA LEU A 147 1.28 -14.08 14.82
C LEU A 147 2.00 -13.09 13.93
N LEU A 148 3.28 -13.30 13.62
CA LEU A 148 4.01 -12.43 12.67
C LEU A 148 3.34 -12.41 11.30
N ILE A 149 3.13 -13.60 10.72
CA ILE A 149 2.53 -13.74 9.38
C ILE A 149 1.15 -13.08 9.34
N ASP A 150 0.34 -13.31 10.36
CA ASP A 150 -1.00 -12.73 10.46
C ASP A 150 -0.98 -11.21 10.66
N CYS A 151 -0.06 -10.66 11.47
CA CYS A 151 0.05 -9.21 11.64
C CYS A 151 0.42 -8.52 10.32
N HIS A 152 1.30 -9.15 9.55
CA HIS A 152 1.64 -8.73 8.21
C HIS A 152 0.45 -8.81 7.24
N ARG A 153 -0.32 -9.91 7.28
CA ARG A 153 -1.57 -10.05 6.52
C ARG A 153 -2.58 -8.96 6.87
N VAL A 154 -2.80 -8.70 8.16
CA VAL A 154 -3.68 -7.62 8.64
C VAL A 154 -3.19 -6.27 8.10
N SER A 155 -1.88 -6.02 8.13
CA SER A 155 -1.27 -4.80 7.59
C SER A 155 -1.60 -4.62 6.10
N VAL A 156 -1.51 -5.69 5.31
CA VAL A 156 -1.89 -5.68 3.88
C VAL A 156 -3.38 -5.45 3.69
N TYR A 157 -4.20 -6.17 4.43
CA TYR A 157 -5.66 -6.05 4.37
C TYR A 157 -6.10 -4.61 4.68
N VAL A 158 -5.52 -3.99 5.71
CA VAL A 158 -5.78 -2.61 6.12
C VAL A 158 -5.37 -1.59 5.05
N ARG A 159 -4.30 -1.85 4.30
CA ARG A 159 -3.83 -0.97 3.21
C ARG A 159 -4.60 -1.12 1.90
N THR A 160 -5.16 -2.30 1.63
CA THR A 160 -5.65 -2.64 0.28
C THR A 160 -7.14 -2.93 0.22
N GLU A 161 -7.67 -3.77 1.10
CA GLU A 161 -9.07 -4.20 1.04
C GLU A 161 -9.98 -3.33 1.89
N LEU A 162 -9.55 -3.00 3.11
CA LEU A 162 -10.32 -2.20 4.05
C LEU A 162 -10.70 -0.79 3.50
N PRO A 163 -9.80 -0.02 2.86
CA PRO A 163 -10.16 1.27 2.31
C PRO A 163 -11.25 1.13 1.24
N ASN A 164 -11.17 0.10 0.39
CA ASN A 164 -12.18 -0.17 -0.63
C ASN A 164 -13.54 -0.54 -0.03
N ILE A 165 -13.55 -1.36 1.04
CA ILE A 165 -14.78 -1.70 1.77
C ILE A 165 -15.43 -0.44 2.36
N ILE A 166 -14.64 0.40 3.03
CA ILE A 166 -15.10 1.65 3.62
C ILE A 166 -15.62 2.61 2.54
N LEU A 167 -14.85 2.82 1.48
CA LEU A 167 -15.22 3.69 0.36
C LEU A 167 -16.46 3.17 -0.37
N SER A 168 -16.66 1.87 -0.50
CA SER A 168 -17.88 1.30 -1.09
C SER A 168 -19.13 1.58 -0.23
N ALA A 169 -19.01 1.41 1.09
CA ALA A 169 -20.08 1.69 2.04
C ALA A 169 -20.40 3.20 2.10
N LEU A 170 -19.37 4.04 2.03
CA LEU A 170 -19.52 5.50 1.97
C LEU A 170 -20.04 5.98 0.60
N GLY A 171 -19.63 5.34 -0.50
CA GLY A 171 -19.94 5.70 -1.88
C GLY A 171 -21.42 5.56 -2.24
N SER A 172 -22.14 4.62 -1.62
CA SER A 172 -23.61 4.58 -1.67
C SER A 172 -24.30 5.85 -1.12
N ALA A 173 -23.55 6.73 -0.44
CA ALA A 173 -24.06 7.93 0.23
C ALA A 173 -23.50 9.27 -0.33
N ILE A 174 -22.64 9.26 -1.35
CA ILE A 174 -21.97 10.48 -1.88
C ILE A 174 -22.47 10.84 -3.30
N SER A 175 -23.75 10.67 -3.59
CA SER A 175 -24.36 11.26 -4.80
C SER A 175 -24.54 12.79 -4.69
N GLY A 176 -23.66 13.51 -3.99
CA GLY A 176 -23.81 14.95 -3.74
C GLY A 176 -22.67 15.66 -2.99
N GLY A 177 -21.42 15.22 -3.12
CA GLY A 177 -20.25 15.87 -2.50
C GLY A 177 -19.41 16.71 -3.47
N GLU A 178 -18.92 17.86 -3.01
CA GLU A 178 -18.13 18.84 -3.78
C GLU A 178 -16.82 18.28 -4.37
N PRO A 179 -16.37 18.78 -5.54
CA PRO A 179 -15.11 18.41 -6.16
C PRO A 179 -13.95 19.19 -5.51
N GLY A 180 -13.12 18.54 -4.68
CA GLY A 180 -11.93 19.23 -4.17
C GLY A 180 -11.00 18.45 -3.25
N THR A 181 -11.51 17.50 -2.47
CA THR A 181 -10.67 16.60 -1.65
C THR A 181 -11.10 15.17 -1.89
N SER A 182 -10.20 14.38 -2.48
CA SER A 182 -10.37 12.94 -2.57
C SER A 182 -10.49 12.41 -1.13
N HIS A 183 -11.69 12.00 -0.73
CA HIS A 183 -11.90 11.40 0.59
C HIS A 183 -11.15 10.06 0.74
N ALA A 184 -10.49 9.57 -0.32
CA ALA A 184 -9.60 8.42 -0.26
C ALA A 184 -8.29 8.77 0.44
N ASP A 185 -7.71 9.95 0.21
CA ASP A 185 -6.34 10.27 0.62
C ASP A 185 -6.19 10.27 2.16
N TRP A 186 -7.07 10.96 2.89
CA TRP A 186 -7.03 10.99 4.37
C TRP A 186 -7.29 9.60 4.99
N LEU A 187 -8.11 8.78 4.32
CA LEU A 187 -8.48 7.45 4.80
C LEU A 187 -7.29 6.51 4.65
N GLU A 188 -6.63 6.56 3.49
CA GLU A 188 -5.40 5.83 3.21
C GLU A 188 -4.31 6.22 4.22
N ASP A 189 -4.08 7.52 4.47
CA ASP A 189 -3.10 7.98 5.46
C ASP A 189 -3.41 7.46 6.87
N CYS A 190 -4.68 7.51 7.30
CA CYS A 190 -5.09 7.07 8.64
C CYS A 190 -4.94 5.55 8.84
N LEU A 191 -5.26 4.77 7.81
CA LEU A 191 -5.11 3.32 7.83
C LEU A 191 -3.64 2.91 7.70
N GLU A 192 -2.85 3.67 6.95
CA GLU A 192 -1.41 3.49 6.83
C GLU A 192 -0.72 3.64 8.20
N GLU A 193 -1.05 4.66 8.98
CA GLU A 193 -0.53 4.83 10.35
C GLU A 193 -0.85 3.61 11.24
N SER A 194 -2.08 3.09 11.15
CA SER A 194 -2.50 1.91 11.91
C SER A 194 -1.74 0.66 11.50
N ALA A 195 -1.52 0.49 10.19
CA ALA A 195 -0.76 -0.62 9.63
C ALA A 195 0.73 -0.53 10.02
N GLN A 196 1.32 0.66 9.99
CA GLN A 196 2.71 0.91 10.42
C GLN A 196 2.89 0.64 11.92
N HIS A 197 1.96 1.09 12.75
CA HIS A 197 1.99 0.82 14.18
C HIS A 197 1.98 -0.69 14.47
N LEU A 198 1.11 -1.45 13.80
CA LEU A 198 1.08 -2.90 13.94
C LEU A 198 2.42 -3.54 13.55
N LEU A 199 3.00 -3.15 12.41
CA LEU A 199 4.31 -3.67 11.98
C LEU A 199 5.44 -3.29 12.95
N ALA A 200 5.42 -2.09 13.49
CA ALA A 200 6.40 -1.64 14.48
C ALA A 200 6.36 -2.49 15.75
N VAL A 201 5.16 -2.88 16.21
CA VAL A 201 4.99 -3.77 17.37
C VAL A 201 5.60 -5.15 17.12
N VAL A 202 5.48 -5.69 15.89
CA VAL A 202 5.90 -7.06 15.59
C VAL A 202 7.35 -7.16 15.12
N LYS A 203 7.99 -6.04 14.80
CA LYS A 203 9.39 -5.95 14.37
C LYS A 203 10.39 -6.77 15.21
N PRO A 204 10.28 -6.88 16.56
CA PRO A 204 11.18 -7.74 17.33
C PRO A 204 11.10 -9.23 16.94
N LEU A 205 9.96 -9.71 16.41
CA LEU A 205 9.84 -11.09 15.91
C LEU A 205 10.61 -11.31 14.60
N ASP A 206 10.79 -10.29 13.76
CA ASP A 206 11.56 -10.41 12.51
C ASP A 206 12.99 -10.88 12.80
N GLU A 207 13.62 -10.27 13.81
CA GLU A 207 14.98 -10.59 14.25
C GLU A 207 15.07 -11.99 14.86
N ILE A 208 14.00 -12.45 15.51
CA ILE A 208 13.95 -13.75 16.19
C ILE A 208 13.71 -14.90 15.21
N ILE A 209 12.87 -14.71 14.19
CA ILE A 209 12.71 -15.73 13.15
C ILE A 209 14.05 -15.98 12.46
N LEU A 210 14.84 -14.93 12.19
CA LEU A 210 16.20 -15.08 11.68
C LEU A 210 17.04 -15.95 12.62
N VAL A 211 17.13 -15.60 13.91
CA VAL A 211 17.90 -16.36 14.92
C VAL A 211 17.39 -17.81 15.08
N ILE A 212 16.10 -18.06 14.92
CA ILE A 212 15.50 -19.39 15.08
C ILE A 212 15.69 -20.25 13.83
N THR A 213 15.65 -19.66 12.64
CA THR A 213 16.06 -20.33 11.40
C THR A 213 17.54 -20.70 11.39
N GLU A 214 18.34 -20.06 12.23
CA GLU A 214 19.77 -20.33 12.43
C GLU A 214 20.05 -21.41 13.48
N ARG A 215 19.08 -21.81 14.31
CA ARG A 215 19.29 -22.90 15.28
C ARG A 215 19.38 -24.25 14.60
N ASP A 216 20.53 -24.90 14.77
CA ASP A 216 20.84 -26.18 14.16
C ASP A 216 20.16 -27.38 14.88
N ASP A 217 18.95 -27.20 15.42
CA ASP A 217 18.20 -28.26 16.12
C ASP A 217 17.42 -29.14 15.11
N PRO A 218 17.74 -30.44 14.98
CA PRO A 218 17.11 -31.34 14.01
C PRO A 218 15.59 -31.54 14.23
N GLN A 219 15.03 -31.24 15.41
CA GLN A 219 13.57 -31.32 15.63
C GLN A 219 12.82 -30.04 15.21
N VAL A 220 13.48 -28.88 15.27
CA VAL A 220 12.89 -27.56 14.97
C VAL A 220 13.08 -27.16 13.49
N ARG A 221 14.16 -27.65 12.87
CA ARG A 221 14.59 -27.33 11.50
C ARG A 221 13.50 -27.44 10.42
N PRO A 222 12.68 -28.50 10.33
CA PRO A 222 11.70 -28.62 9.25
C PRO A 222 10.57 -27.58 9.36
N ARG A 223 10.13 -27.28 10.58
CA ARG A 223 9.02 -26.35 10.84
C ARG A 223 9.47 -24.89 10.69
N ALA A 224 10.61 -24.54 11.26
CA ALA A 224 11.20 -23.22 11.11
C ALA A 224 11.52 -22.91 9.63
N ALA A 225 12.02 -23.88 8.87
CA ALA A 225 12.30 -23.70 7.44
C ALA A 225 11.03 -23.42 6.61
N VAL A 226 9.94 -24.18 6.83
CA VAL A 226 8.67 -23.94 6.13
C VAL A 226 8.12 -22.55 6.47
N LEU A 227 8.17 -22.17 7.74
CA LEU A 227 7.64 -20.89 8.19
C LEU A 227 8.48 -19.70 7.73
N ALA A 228 9.81 -19.85 7.67
CA ALA A 228 10.70 -18.89 7.05
C ALA A 228 10.41 -18.73 5.56
N VAL A 229 10.16 -19.82 4.83
CA VAL A 229 9.77 -19.75 3.41
C VAL A 229 8.45 -19.00 3.25
N VAL A 230 7.45 -19.24 4.11
CA VAL A 230 6.18 -18.50 4.08
C VAL A 230 6.41 -17.01 4.39
N TRP A 231 7.22 -16.72 5.40
CA TRP A 231 7.55 -15.35 5.78
C TRP A 231 8.30 -14.60 4.67
N PHE A 232 9.38 -15.19 4.15
CA PHE A 232 10.14 -14.61 3.05
C PHE A 232 9.30 -14.46 1.78
N LYS A 233 8.42 -15.40 1.48
CA LYS A 233 7.48 -15.27 0.37
C LYS A 233 6.56 -14.06 0.58
N PHE A 234 5.97 -13.92 1.78
CA PHE A 234 5.13 -12.77 2.09
C PHE A 234 5.90 -11.45 1.94
N LEU A 235 7.09 -11.37 2.53
CA LEU A 235 7.93 -10.17 2.48
C LEU A 235 8.31 -9.82 1.03
N SER A 236 8.58 -10.83 0.20
CA SER A 236 8.87 -10.67 -1.22
C SER A 236 7.67 -10.10 -1.99
N GLU A 237 6.45 -10.56 -1.68
CA GLU A 237 5.20 -10.07 -2.30
C GLU A 237 4.93 -8.62 -1.89
N GLU A 238 5.14 -8.28 -0.61
CA GLU A 238 4.97 -6.92 -0.11
C GLU A 238 6.01 -5.94 -0.68
N ALA A 239 7.28 -6.35 -0.72
CA ALA A 239 8.33 -5.55 -1.35
C ALA A 239 8.00 -5.27 -2.83
N THR A 240 7.57 -6.31 -3.56
CA THR A 240 7.16 -6.18 -4.97
C THR A 240 6.00 -5.21 -5.12
N ARG A 241 4.97 -5.30 -4.27
CA ARG A 241 3.81 -4.40 -4.29
C ARG A 241 4.20 -2.95 -4.03
N ALA A 242 5.05 -2.70 -3.02
CA ALA A 242 5.54 -1.38 -2.68
C ALA A 242 6.35 -0.76 -3.84
N CYS A 243 7.24 -1.53 -4.46
CA CYS A 243 7.97 -1.12 -5.66
C CYS A 243 7.02 -0.77 -6.82
N MET A 244 6.03 -1.62 -7.09
CA MET A 244 5.05 -1.39 -8.15
C MET A 244 4.22 -0.12 -7.90
N SER A 245 3.84 0.17 -6.65
CA SER A 245 3.14 1.40 -6.30
C SER A 245 4.01 2.64 -6.58
N ALA A 246 5.25 2.65 -6.08
CA ALA A 246 6.19 3.76 -6.30
C ALA A 246 6.53 3.96 -7.78
N SER A 247 6.59 2.87 -8.57
CA SER A 247 6.91 2.93 -10.00
C SER A 247 5.92 3.78 -10.81
N ARG A 248 4.67 3.94 -10.35
CA ARG A 248 3.64 4.74 -11.03
C ARG A 248 4.03 6.21 -11.16
N GLN A 249 4.88 6.73 -10.26
CA GLN A 249 5.38 8.12 -10.30
C GLN A 249 6.20 8.42 -11.57
N LEU A 250 6.69 7.39 -12.26
CA LEU A 250 7.28 7.50 -13.60
C LEU A 250 6.37 8.28 -14.56
N MET A 251 5.05 8.08 -14.45
CA MET A 251 4.07 8.71 -15.34
C MET A 251 3.91 10.23 -15.10
N ASP A 252 4.40 10.75 -13.97
CA ASP A 252 4.36 12.17 -13.66
C ASP A 252 5.58 12.94 -14.19
N VAL A 253 6.66 12.26 -14.61
CA VAL A 253 7.88 12.87 -15.14
C VAL A 253 7.61 13.89 -16.25
N PRO A 254 6.75 13.65 -17.26
CA PRO A 254 6.48 14.63 -18.31
C PRO A 254 5.94 15.97 -17.79
N ARG A 255 5.12 15.93 -16.71
CA ARG A 255 4.51 17.14 -16.15
C ARG A 255 5.55 18.07 -15.55
N GLN A 256 6.68 17.54 -15.11
CA GLN A 256 7.76 18.33 -14.51
C GLN A 256 8.51 19.19 -15.53
N TYR A 257 8.50 18.80 -16.81
CA TYR A 257 9.27 19.45 -17.88
C TYR A 257 8.40 20.20 -18.89
N ARG A 258 7.16 19.74 -19.14
CA ARG A 258 6.29 20.38 -20.12
C ARG A 258 5.94 21.81 -19.72
N ARG A 259 6.28 22.77 -20.58
CA ARG A 259 6.00 24.19 -20.38
C ARG A 259 6.62 24.74 -19.09
N THR A 260 7.73 24.15 -18.65
CA THR A 260 8.51 24.66 -17.53
C THR A 260 9.86 25.19 -18.03
N ASN A 261 10.37 26.24 -17.40
CA ASN A 261 11.70 26.78 -17.70
C ASN A 261 12.82 25.97 -17.02
N ARG A 262 12.59 24.67 -16.73
CA ARG A 262 13.60 23.81 -16.12
C ARG A 262 14.74 23.55 -17.10
N THR A 263 15.96 23.49 -16.57
CA THR A 263 17.17 23.14 -17.32
C THR A 263 17.22 21.64 -17.61
N LEU A 264 18.19 21.21 -18.42
CA LEU A 264 18.45 19.79 -18.63
C LEU A 264 18.75 19.12 -17.27
N PRO A 265 18.13 17.97 -16.94
CA PRO A 265 18.39 17.29 -15.70
C PRO A 265 19.78 16.68 -15.65
N THR A 266 20.37 16.65 -14.45
CA THR A 266 21.69 16.04 -14.18
C THR A 266 21.62 14.95 -13.12
N THR A 267 20.49 14.82 -12.42
CA THR A 267 20.29 13.85 -11.34
C THR A 267 19.05 12.99 -11.63
N PRO A 268 19.03 11.73 -11.18
CA PRO A 268 17.84 10.89 -11.26
C PRO A 268 16.70 11.44 -10.39
N SER A 269 15.48 11.05 -10.70
CA SER A 269 14.28 11.39 -9.96
C SER A 269 14.24 10.69 -8.60
N GLY A 270 13.79 11.40 -7.55
CA GLY A 270 13.73 10.86 -6.19
C GLY A 270 12.81 9.64 -6.00
N TYR A 271 11.86 9.41 -6.91
CA TYR A 271 11.01 8.22 -6.84
C TYR A 271 11.79 6.92 -7.08
N VAL A 272 12.92 6.96 -7.81
CA VAL A 272 13.72 5.76 -8.12
C VAL A 272 14.24 5.12 -6.84
N SER A 273 14.87 5.92 -5.98
CA SER A 273 15.36 5.44 -4.68
C SER A 273 14.22 4.96 -3.77
N THR A 274 13.08 5.65 -3.80
CA THR A 274 11.89 5.24 -3.04
C THR A 274 11.35 3.90 -3.56
N MET A 275 11.42 3.67 -4.86
CA MET A 275 10.99 2.44 -5.52
C MET A 275 11.94 1.27 -5.23
N VAL A 276 13.25 1.49 -5.12
CA VAL A 276 14.22 0.41 -4.87
C VAL A 276 14.34 0.04 -3.38
N ARG A 277 14.04 0.97 -2.46
CA ARG A 277 14.14 0.77 -1.00
C ARG A 277 13.51 -0.53 -0.46
N PRO A 278 12.32 -0.98 -0.89
CA PRO A 278 11.77 -2.24 -0.39
C PRO A 278 12.64 -3.46 -0.75
N LEU A 279 13.27 -3.46 -1.93
CA LEU A 279 14.17 -4.52 -2.37
C LEU A 279 15.50 -4.47 -1.61
N SER A 280 15.99 -3.28 -1.26
CA SER A 280 17.22 -3.15 -0.46
C SER A 280 17.02 -3.73 0.94
N HIS A 281 15.88 -3.49 1.57
CA HIS A 281 15.56 -4.07 2.87
C HIS A 281 15.49 -5.61 2.80
N LEU A 282 14.87 -6.17 1.76
CA LEU A 282 14.83 -7.62 1.55
C LEU A 282 16.24 -8.22 1.33
N ALA A 283 17.08 -7.53 0.57
CA ALA A 283 18.46 -7.95 0.31
C ALA A 283 19.33 -7.89 1.58
N GLU A 284 19.17 -6.85 2.41
CA GLU A 284 19.87 -6.73 3.70
C GLU A 284 19.50 -7.87 4.67
N LEU A 285 18.24 -8.30 4.68
CA LEU A 285 17.79 -9.43 5.49
C LEU A 285 18.47 -10.73 5.06
N GLY A 286 18.56 -10.98 3.76
CA GLY A 286 19.30 -12.13 3.23
C GLY A 286 20.80 -12.08 3.52
N GLN A 287 21.40 -10.88 3.50
CA GLN A 287 22.81 -10.72 3.85
C GLN A 287 23.10 -11.01 5.33
N LYS A 288 22.19 -10.60 6.23
CA LYS A 288 22.27 -10.83 7.69
C LYS A 288 21.98 -12.27 8.10
N THR A 289 21.36 -13.05 7.21
CA THR A 289 21.05 -14.46 7.46
C THR A 289 22.33 -15.30 7.42
N SER A 290 22.58 -16.05 8.49
CA SER A 290 23.75 -16.93 8.63
C SER A 290 23.55 -18.31 8.02
N SER A 291 22.29 -18.74 7.83
CA SER A 291 21.93 -20.04 7.25
C SER A 291 22.07 -20.05 5.73
N GLU A 292 22.93 -20.93 5.19
CA GLU A 292 23.22 -21.03 3.75
C GLU A 292 21.96 -21.36 2.92
N ASN A 293 21.13 -22.31 3.36
CA ASN A 293 19.89 -22.66 2.65
C ASN A 293 18.86 -21.52 2.63
N ALA A 294 18.71 -20.81 3.75
CA ALA A 294 17.78 -19.67 3.83
C ALA A 294 18.30 -18.49 2.99
N ARG A 295 19.62 -18.30 2.99
CA ARG A 295 20.32 -17.33 2.16
C ARG A 295 20.11 -17.62 0.67
N ASP A 296 20.26 -18.86 0.21
CA ASP A 296 20.01 -19.21 -1.18
C ASP A 296 18.54 -19.00 -1.58
N ALA A 297 17.60 -19.43 -0.73
CA ALA A 297 16.17 -19.22 -0.97
C ALA A 297 15.80 -17.72 -1.05
N LEU A 298 16.40 -16.90 -0.18
CA LEU A 298 16.22 -15.45 -0.20
C LEU A 298 16.82 -14.79 -1.43
N ALA A 299 18.01 -15.23 -1.87
CA ALA A 299 18.60 -14.73 -3.10
C ALA A 299 17.69 -15.00 -4.31
N VAL A 300 17.12 -16.21 -4.40
CA VAL A 300 16.14 -16.56 -5.45
C VAL A 300 14.89 -15.67 -5.37
N LEU A 301 14.37 -15.41 -4.17
CA LEU A 301 13.21 -14.53 -3.99
C LEU A 301 13.52 -13.08 -4.38
N VAL A 302 14.69 -12.56 -3.99
CA VAL A 302 15.16 -11.21 -4.37
C VAL A 302 15.24 -11.08 -5.89
N CYS A 303 15.89 -12.03 -6.58
CA CYS A 303 15.94 -12.04 -8.04
C CYS A 303 14.54 -12.05 -8.67
N LYS A 304 13.64 -12.90 -8.16
CA LYS A 304 12.27 -12.99 -8.67
C LYS A 304 11.46 -11.70 -8.46
N CYS A 305 11.67 -11.01 -7.34
CA CYS A 305 11.08 -9.69 -7.10
C CYS A 305 11.61 -8.66 -8.09
N ILE A 306 12.94 -8.60 -8.26
CA ILE A 306 13.59 -7.69 -9.19
C ILE A 306 13.08 -7.93 -10.61
N GLU A 307 12.97 -9.18 -11.06
CA GLU A 307 12.46 -9.52 -12.38
C GLU A 307 11.03 -9.00 -12.60
N GLN A 308 10.13 -9.22 -11.62
CA GLN A 308 8.75 -8.74 -11.68
C GLN A 308 8.66 -7.21 -11.71
N VAL A 309 9.39 -6.53 -10.82
CA VAL A 309 9.43 -5.07 -10.75
C VAL A 309 10.04 -4.49 -12.03
N THR A 310 11.12 -5.06 -12.53
CA THR A 310 11.78 -4.64 -13.78
C THR A 310 10.84 -4.80 -14.97
N LYS A 311 10.14 -5.93 -15.08
CA LYS A 311 9.17 -6.16 -16.16
C LYS A 311 8.03 -5.12 -16.13
N ALA A 312 7.50 -4.82 -14.94
CA ALA A 312 6.46 -3.81 -14.77
C ALA A 312 6.97 -2.40 -15.10
N TYR A 313 8.19 -2.06 -14.66
CA TYR A 313 8.83 -0.78 -14.93
C TYR A 313 9.10 -0.59 -16.43
N VAL A 314 9.63 -1.61 -17.12
CA VAL A 314 9.85 -1.61 -18.57
C VAL A 314 8.54 -1.40 -19.33
N GLY A 315 7.44 -2.03 -18.90
CA GLY A 315 6.12 -1.83 -19.48
C GLY A 315 5.69 -0.37 -19.41
N GLN A 316 5.70 0.22 -18.21
CA GLN A 316 5.33 1.62 -18.00
C GLN A 316 6.25 2.60 -18.74
N LEU A 317 7.56 2.35 -18.73
CA LEU A 317 8.55 3.15 -19.44
C LEU A 317 8.32 3.13 -20.95
N THR A 318 8.02 1.96 -21.51
CA THR A 318 7.74 1.79 -22.95
C THR A 318 6.46 2.53 -23.34
N GLU A 319 5.39 2.40 -22.55
CA GLU A 319 4.15 3.14 -22.75
C GLU A 319 4.38 4.67 -22.73
N LEU A 320 5.17 5.13 -21.75
CA LEU A 320 5.49 6.54 -21.60
C LEU A 320 6.32 7.08 -22.76
N LEU A 321 7.39 6.37 -23.17
CA LEU A 321 8.23 6.75 -24.32
C LEU A 321 7.39 6.83 -25.60
N ASN A 322 6.49 5.88 -25.82
CA ASN A 322 5.56 5.90 -26.96
C ASN A 322 4.60 7.08 -26.91
N SER A 323 4.10 7.45 -25.72
CA SER A 323 3.24 8.61 -25.51
C SER A 323 3.96 9.93 -25.82
N VAL A 324 5.20 10.08 -25.33
CA VAL A 324 6.06 11.24 -25.61
C VAL A 324 6.34 11.35 -27.11
N LYS A 325 6.72 10.25 -27.75
CA LYS A 325 6.98 10.21 -29.20
C LYS A 325 5.76 10.61 -30.03
N LYS A 326 4.57 10.08 -29.71
CA LYS A 326 3.32 10.45 -30.40
C LYS A 326 3.02 11.95 -30.26
N MET A 327 3.27 12.52 -29.08
CA MET A 327 3.05 13.94 -28.84
C MET A 327 4.02 14.79 -29.65
N GLU A 328 5.31 14.46 -29.63
CA GLU A 328 6.35 15.12 -30.43
C GLU A 328 6.01 15.07 -31.93
N ASP A 329 5.62 13.91 -32.45
CA ASP A 329 5.21 13.74 -33.84
C ASP A 329 4.00 14.61 -34.19
N SER A 330 3.02 14.72 -33.30
CA SER A 330 1.84 15.58 -33.49
C SER A 330 2.20 17.07 -33.53
N LEU A 331 3.11 17.51 -32.65
CA LEU A 331 3.61 18.89 -32.60
C LEU A 331 4.46 19.22 -33.82
N ARG A 332 5.27 18.26 -34.29
CA ARG A 332 6.05 18.39 -35.52
C ARG A 332 5.13 18.59 -36.73
N LYS A 333 4.12 17.74 -36.90
CA LYS A 333 3.11 17.87 -37.98
C LYS A 333 2.36 19.20 -37.91
N LEU A 334 2.00 19.66 -36.72
CA LEU A 334 1.33 20.96 -36.54
C LEU A 334 2.23 22.14 -36.94
N ARG A 335 3.52 22.09 -36.59
CA ARG A 335 4.51 23.10 -36.98
C ARG A 335 4.73 23.09 -38.49
N GLU A 336 4.81 21.91 -39.11
CA GLU A 336 4.91 21.75 -40.57
C GLU A 336 3.67 22.29 -41.29
N ALA A 337 2.47 22.02 -40.78
CA ALA A 337 1.23 22.56 -41.33
C ALA A 337 1.15 24.10 -41.25
N ARG A 338 1.70 24.71 -40.19
CA ARG A 338 1.77 26.18 -40.07
C ARG A 338 2.83 26.82 -40.98
N ARG A 339 3.90 26.09 -41.32
CA ARG A 339 4.93 26.55 -42.27
C ARG A 339 4.45 26.65 -43.72
N GLY A 340 3.27 26.11 -44.05
CA GLY A 340 2.61 26.30 -45.35
C GLY A 340 2.08 27.71 -45.60
N THR A 341 2.20 28.62 -44.62
CA THR A 341 1.90 30.06 -44.77
C THR A 341 3.23 30.83 -44.80
N PRO A 342 3.50 31.67 -45.81
CA PRO A 342 4.77 32.36 -45.94
C PRO A 342 4.84 33.50 -44.92
N THR A 343 5.59 33.30 -43.84
CA THR A 343 6.07 34.41 -43.01
C THR A 343 7.55 34.25 -42.73
N THR A 344 8.25 35.35 -42.98
CA THR A 344 9.68 35.58 -43.01
C THR A 344 10.44 34.97 -41.82
N THR A 345 11.51 34.24 -42.15
CA THR A 345 12.54 33.73 -41.25
C THR A 345 13.18 34.82 -40.39
N GLN A 346 13.13 34.65 -39.06
CA GLN A 346 14.13 35.19 -38.14
C GLN A 346 14.76 34.03 -37.37
N THR A 347 16.05 33.83 -37.65
CA THR A 347 16.98 32.98 -36.89
C THR A 347 17.37 33.71 -35.61
N ALA A 348 16.77 33.32 -34.48
CA ALA A 348 17.27 33.66 -33.16
C ALA A 348 17.92 32.40 -32.56
N ILE A 349 19.25 32.40 -32.46
CA ILE A 349 20.01 31.40 -31.71
C ILE A 349 19.90 31.79 -30.24
N ASN A 350 18.94 31.21 -29.53
CA ASN A 350 18.87 31.24 -28.07
C ASN A 350 19.42 29.92 -27.52
N THR A 351 20.57 29.97 -26.86
CA THR A 351 21.21 28.82 -26.18
C THR A 351 20.41 28.29 -24.99
N ALA A 352 19.42 29.03 -24.48
CA ALA A 352 18.43 28.55 -23.50
C ALA A 352 17.35 27.64 -24.12
N GLY A 353 17.38 27.39 -25.44
CA GLY A 353 16.39 26.61 -26.19
C GLY A 353 16.98 25.46 -27.03
N VAL A 354 18.17 24.96 -26.68
CA VAL A 354 18.85 23.90 -27.44
C VAL A 354 18.10 22.56 -27.37
N TYR A 355 17.45 22.28 -26.24
CA TYR A 355 16.74 21.02 -26.02
C TYR A 355 15.25 21.27 -25.82
N SER A 356 14.42 20.50 -26.54
CA SER A 356 12.97 20.53 -26.38
C SER A 356 12.55 19.98 -25.02
N ASP A 357 11.33 20.31 -24.57
CA ASP A 357 10.73 19.68 -23.40
C ASP A 357 10.73 18.15 -23.54
N ASP A 358 10.46 17.63 -24.75
CA ASP A 358 10.50 16.19 -25.02
C ASP A 358 11.91 15.60 -24.93
N ASP A 359 12.96 16.37 -25.28
CA ASP A 359 14.37 15.95 -25.10
C ASP A 359 14.74 15.86 -23.62
N LYS A 360 14.33 16.86 -22.82
CA LYS A 360 14.55 16.86 -21.36
C LYS A 360 13.84 15.71 -20.68
N ILE A 361 12.60 15.40 -21.09
CA ILE A 361 11.82 14.26 -20.58
C ILE A 361 12.55 12.96 -20.88
N ARG A 362 12.91 12.73 -22.15
CA ARG A 362 13.63 11.51 -22.54
C ARG A 362 14.97 11.38 -21.81
N HIS A 363 15.69 12.48 -21.62
CA HIS A 363 16.94 12.48 -20.85
C HIS A 363 16.73 12.15 -19.37
N GLN A 364 15.68 12.69 -18.72
CA GLN A 364 15.34 12.31 -17.35
C GLN A 364 15.06 10.81 -17.24
N LEU A 365 14.30 10.25 -18.20
CA LEU A 365 13.98 8.83 -18.22
C LEU A 365 15.24 7.95 -18.38
N TYR A 366 16.24 8.44 -19.12
CA TYR A 366 17.55 7.79 -19.21
C TYR A 366 18.29 7.81 -17.87
N LEU A 367 18.35 8.96 -17.19
CA LEU A 367 18.98 9.08 -15.87
C LEU A 367 18.29 8.19 -14.82
N ASP A 368 16.95 8.15 -14.83
CA ASP A 368 16.15 7.31 -13.95
C ASP A 368 16.41 5.82 -14.22
N SER A 369 16.51 5.43 -15.49
CA SER A 369 16.80 4.04 -15.90
C SER A 369 18.21 3.62 -15.49
N CYS A 370 19.19 4.53 -15.57
CA CYS A 370 20.55 4.28 -15.09
C CYS A 370 20.58 4.10 -13.58
N ALA A 371 19.95 5.02 -12.82
CA ALA A 371 19.86 4.91 -11.37
C ALA A 371 19.13 3.64 -10.93
N PHE A 372 18.03 3.27 -11.57
CA PHE A 372 17.31 2.03 -11.30
C PHE A 372 18.19 0.79 -11.50
N ARG A 373 18.92 0.72 -12.63
CA ARG A 373 19.88 -0.36 -12.90
C ARG A 373 20.97 -0.39 -11.83
N ASP A 374 21.56 0.76 -11.52
CA ASP A 374 22.74 0.86 -10.66
C ASP A 374 22.39 0.53 -9.20
N GLU A 375 21.30 1.10 -8.67
CA GLU A 375 20.82 0.81 -7.31
C GLU A 375 20.47 -0.67 -7.14
N ILE A 376 19.78 -1.29 -8.12
CA ILE A 376 19.44 -2.71 -8.04
C ILE A 376 20.67 -3.61 -8.23
N SER A 377 21.59 -3.26 -9.12
CA SER A 377 22.78 -4.09 -9.40
C SER A 377 23.73 -4.23 -8.21
N LEU A 378 23.64 -3.30 -7.26
CA LEU A 378 24.38 -3.29 -5.99
C LEU A 378 23.72 -4.14 -4.90
N LEU A 379 22.48 -4.58 -5.08
CA LEU A 379 21.79 -5.39 -4.09
C LEU A 379 22.42 -6.78 -3.96
N TRP A 380 22.41 -7.28 -2.73
CA TRP A 380 22.79 -8.65 -2.45
C TRP A 380 21.82 -9.65 -3.10
N GLY A 381 22.35 -10.80 -3.54
CA GLY A 381 21.56 -11.87 -4.16
C GLY A 381 21.32 -11.72 -5.66
N VAL A 382 21.69 -10.59 -6.27
CA VAL A 382 21.45 -10.34 -7.70
C VAL A 382 22.43 -11.12 -8.59
N ASP A 383 21.89 -12.03 -9.39
CA ASP A 383 22.63 -12.86 -10.34
C ASP A 383 23.00 -12.13 -11.66
N ALA A 384 23.82 -12.78 -12.47
CA ALA A 384 24.30 -12.23 -13.74
C ALA A 384 23.17 -12.03 -14.76
N ASP A 385 22.18 -12.94 -14.77
CA ASP A 385 21.05 -12.88 -15.68
C ASP A 385 20.14 -11.69 -15.37
N THR A 386 19.90 -11.43 -14.08
CA THR A 386 19.16 -10.26 -13.59
C THR A 386 19.89 -8.97 -13.96
N LYS A 387 21.23 -8.92 -13.80
CA LYS A 387 22.04 -7.76 -14.23
C LYS A 387 21.93 -7.52 -15.75
N ALA A 388 21.97 -8.57 -16.55
CA ALA A 388 21.76 -8.47 -18.00
C ALA A 388 20.35 -7.96 -18.35
N ASN A 389 19.33 -8.39 -17.60
CA ASN A 389 17.96 -7.88 -17.76
C ASN A 389 17.85 -6.38 -17.42
N LEU A 390 18.52 -5.92 -16.36
CA LEU A 390 18.55 -4.50 -15.98
C LEU A 390 19.26 -3.63 -17.02
N GLN A 391 20.29 -4.15 -17.69
CA GLN A 391 20.95 -3.43 -18.80
C GLN A 391 19.99 -3.13 -19.95
N ARG A 392 19.03 -4.04 -20.24
CA ARG A 392 18.01 -3.79 -21.28
C ARG A 392 17.12 -2.60 -20.95
N VAL A 393 16.91 -2.27 -19.67
CA VAL A 393 16.14 -1.09 -19.26
C VAL A 393 16.83 0.19 -19.75
N VAL A 394 18.15 0.27 -19.59
CA VAL A 394 18.93 1.43 -20.04
C VAL A 394 18.96 1.50 -21.56
N GLN A 395 19.10 0.38 -22.26
CA GLN A 395 19.07 0.33 -23.74
C GLN A 395 17.80 0.95 -24.34
N LEU A 396 16.64 0.83 -23.67
CA LEU A 396 15.37 1.44 -24.12
C LEU A 396 15.42 2.98 -24.12
N THR A 397 16.32 3.57 -23.34
CA THR A 397 16.45 5.02 -23.17
C THR A 397 17.80 5.54 -23.67
N GLU A 398 18.67 4.68 -24.19
CA GLU A 398 20.04 5.03 -24.55
C GLU A 398 20.11 6.05 -25.69
N THR A 399 19.17 5.99 -26.63
CA THR A 399 19.03 6.99 -27.71
C THR A 399 18.66 8.39 -27.20
N ALA A 400 18.27 8.51 -25.93
CA ALA A 400 17.95 9.77 -25.26
C ALA A 400 19.10 10.35 -24.42
N LYS A 401 20.26 9.70 -24.41
CA LYS A 401 21.43 10.22 -23.72
C LYS A 401 21.87 11.52 -24.37
N ILE A 402 21.95 12.58 -23.57
CA ILE A 402 22.49 13.88 -23.94
C ILE A 402 23.73 14.09 -23.08
N ASP A 403 24.89 14.25 -23.72
CA ASP A 403 26.14 14.44 -22.98
C ASP A 403 26.17 15.85 -22.39
N ALA A 404 26.05 15.94 -21.06
CA ALA A 404 26.10 17.21 -20.33
C ALA A 404 27.45 17.95 -20.47
N SER A 405 28.51 17.26 -20.92
CA SER A 405 29.81 17.85 -21.24
C SER A 405 29.81 18.70 -22.51
N ALA A 406 28.74 18.67 -23.31
CA ALA A 406 28.54 19.58 -24.44
C ALA A 406 27.87 20.92 -24.03
N ILE A 407 27.62 21.13 -22.73
CA ILE A 407 26.96 22.32 -22.15
C ILE A 407 28.01 23.21 -21.45
N GLY A 408 29.24 23.25 -21.99
CA GLY A 408 30.32 24.11 -21.53
C GLY A 408 30.15 25.55 -21.99
#